data_AF-A0A4R2RTF6-F1
#
_entry.id   AF-A0A4R2RTF6-F1
#
_cell.length_a   1.000
_cell.length_b   1.000
_cell.length_c   1.000
_cell.angle_alpha   90.00
_cell.angle_beta   90.00
_cell.angle_gamma   90.00
#
_symmetry.space_group_name_H-M   'P 1'
#
loop_
_entity.id
_entity.type
_entity.pdbx_description
1 polymer ?
#
loop_
_entity_poly.entity_id
_entity_poly.type
_entity_poly.pdbx_seq_one_letter_code
_entity_poly.pdbx_strand_id
1 'polypeptide(L)'
;MPADVHPVTPDGRYFVVRGRLWRCADPSLSEDRRTALVAELMQARRAVGVVLRKADKAALAEARAGVDRAKVALGERGPVWWDDGTPDLNRRMVANTPYAEWFENGANDQG
;
A
#
# COMPACT_ATOMS: atom_id res chain seq x y z
N MET A 1 -3.31 13.43 16.95
CA MET A 1 -2.51 13.55 15.71
C MET A 1 -3.47 13.39 14.56
N PRO A 2 -3.66 14.38 13.67
CA PRO A 2 -4.32 14.06 12.41
C PRO A 2 -3.46 12.98 11.75
N ALA A 3 -4.06 11.87 11.34
CA ALA A 3 -3.38 10.93 10.48
C ALA A 3 -2.94 11.73 9.26
N ASP A 4 -1.66 11.67 8.86
CA ASP A 4 -1.21 12.28 7.61
C ASP A 4 -2.09 11.71 6.48
N VAL A 5 -3.10 12.47 6.07
CA VAL A 5 -4.02 12.07 5.02
C VAL A 5 -3.27 12.31 3.73
N HIS A 6 -2.55 11.28 3.29
CA HIS A 6 -1.92 11.27 1.99
C HIS A 6 -2.97 11.50 0.90
N PRO A 7 -2.68 12.35 -0.11
CA PRO A 7 -3.59 12.56 -1.23
C PRO A 7 -3.89 11.24 -1.92
N VAL A 8 -5.17 10.99 -2.21
CA VAL A 8 -5.65 9.82 -2.94
C VAL A 8 -6.01 10.24 -4.36
N THR A 9 -5.57 9.48 -5.35
CA THR A 9 -5.85 9.76 -6.77
C THR A 9 -7.36 9.85 -7.02
N PRO A 10 -7.82 10.61 -8.04
CA PRO A 10 -9.26 10.82 -8.27
C PRO A 10 -10.06 9.53 -8.48
N ASP A 11 -9.41 8.47 -8.96
CA ASP A 11 -9.99 7.14 -9.17
C ASP A 11 -9.88 6.21 -7.94
N GLY A 12 -9.32 6.68 -6.83
CA GLY A 12 -9.16 5.91 -5.60
C GLY A 12 -8.08 4.84 -5.63
N ARG A 13 -7.37 4.65 -6.76
CA ARG A 13 -6.45 3.50 -6.94
C ARG A 13 -5.16 3.61 -6.15
N TYR A 14 -4.68 4.84 -5.93
CA TYR A 14 -3.41 5.09 -5.27
C TYR A 14 -3.49 6.22 -4.27
N PHE A 15 -2.62 6.19 -3.27
CA PHE A 15 -2.30 7.34 -2.43
C PHE A 15 -0.84 7.74 -2.61
N VAL A 16 -0.51 9.01 -2.35
CA VAL A 16 0.82 9.56 -2.60
C VAL A 16 1.59 9.78 -1.29
N VAL A 17 2.75 9.11 -1.17
CA VAL A 17 3.68 9.33 -0.06
C VAL A 17 5.01 9.80 -0.63
N ARG A 18 5.43 11.03 -0.29
CA ARG A 18 6.70 11.63 -0.76
C ARG A 18 6.84 11.55 -2.29
N GLY A 19 5.77 11.92 -3.01
CA GLY A 19 5.71 11.91 -4.47
C GLY A 19 5.65 10.52 -5.11
N ARG A 20 5.51 9.43 -4.33
CA ARG A 20 5.43 8.07 -4.84
C ARG A 20 4.04 7.47 -4.62
N LEU A 21 3.50 6.86 -5.68
CA LEU A 21 2.23 6.17 -5.65
C LEU A 21 2.32 4.87 -4.85
N TRP A 22 1.33 4.63 -4.02
CA TRP A 22 1.10 3.36 -3.33
C TRP A 22 -0.33 2.93 -3.58
N ARG A 23 -0.51 1.71 -4.10
CA ARG A 23 -1.85 1.20 -4.37
C ARG A 23 -2.66 1.08 -3.09
N CYS A 24 -3.90 1.56 -3.14
CA CYS A 24 -4.89 1.43 -2.09
C CYS A 24 -5.32 -0.04 -1.95
N ALA A 25 -5.81 -0.38 -0.76
CA ALA A 25 -6.51 -1.64 -0.56
C ALA A 25 -7.73 -1.73 -1.48
N ASP A 26 -8.09 -2.94 -1.88
CA ASP A 26 -9.26 -3.22 -2.70
C ASP A 26 -10.53 -2.74 -1.95
N PRO A 27 -11.27 -1.75 -2.51
CA PRO A 27 -12.44 -1.19 -1.85
C PRO A 27 -13.64 -2.15 -1.83
N SER A 28 -13.61 -3.25 -2.60
CA SER A 28 -14.66 -4.26 -2.60
C SER A 28 -14.59 -5.21 -1.39
N LEU A 29 -13.49 -5.18 -0.63
CA LEU A 29 -13.36 -5.98 0.59
C LEU A 29 -14.39 -5.53 1.63
N SER A 30 -15.08 -6.50 2.23
CA SER A 30 -15.93 -6.23 3.40
C SER A 30 -15.08 -5.67 4.55
N GLU A 31 -15.70 -4.85 5.40
CA GLU A 31 -15.02 -4.24 6.54
C GLU A 31 -14.38 -5.29 7.47
N ASP A 32 -15.08 -6.39 7.74
CA ASP A 32 -14.57 -7.51 8.53
C ASP A 32 -13.33 -8.14 7.88
N ARG A 33 -13.39 -8.37 6.56
CA ARG A 33 -12.27 -8.98 5.83
C ARG A 33 -11.07 -8.05 5.81
N ARG A 34 -11.30 -6.76 5.54
CA ARG A 34 -10.27 -5.72 5.58
C ARG A 34 -9.62 -5.65 6.95
N THR A 35 -10.43 -5.65 8.01
CA THR A 35 -9.96 -5.59 9.41
C THR A 35 -9.11 -6.81 9.76
N ALA A 36 -9.55 -8.01 9.41
CA ALA A 36 -8.79 -9.24 9.61
C ALA A 36 -7.42 -9.19 8.90
N LEU A 37 -7.41 -8.78 7.63
CA LEU A 37 -6.18 -8.68 6.84
C LEU A 37 -5.22 -7.59 7.35
N VAL A 38 -5.74 -6.46 7.82
CA VAL A 38 -4.92 -5.44 8.49
C VAL A 38 -4.32 -5.99 9.79
N ALA A 39 -5.07 -6.76 10.57
CA ALA A 39 -4.56 -7.40 11.78
C ALA A 39 -3.44 -8.41 11.46
N GLU A 40 -3.63 -9.26 10.44
CA GLU A 40 -2.61 -10.19 9.92
C GLU A 40 -1.35 -9.44 9.46
N LEU A 41 -1.51 -8.35 8.70
CA LEU A 41 -0.39 -7.52 8.25
C LEU A 41 0.40 -6.93 9.42
N MET A 42 -0.28 -6.44 10.45
CA MET A 42 0.38 -5.89 11.64
C MET A 42 1.09 -6.97 12.46
N GLN A 43 0.51 -8.17 12.56
CA GLN A 43 1.16 -9.31 13.19
C GLN A 43 2.45 -9.69 12.44
N ALA A 44 2.39 -9.80 11.11
CA ALA A 44 3.55 -10.11 10.29
C ALA A 44 4.66 -9.05 10.40
N ARG A 45 4.30 -7.75 10.41
CA ARG A 45 5.25 -6.65 10.64
C ARG A 45 5.93 -6.74 12.00
N ARG A 46 5.19 -7.06 13.07
CA ARG A 46 5.77 -7.27 14.40
C ARG A 46 6.75 -8.45 14.39
N ALA A 47 6.40 -9.55 13.72
CA ALA A 47 7.29 -10.70 13.57
C ALA A 47 8.60 -10.31 12.89
N VAL A 48 8.57 -9.52 11.80
CA VAL A 48 9.78 -8.98 11.14
C VAL A 48 10.67 -8.23 12.13
N GLY A 49 10.10 -7.35 12.96
CA GLY A 49 10.86 -6.60 13.97
C GLY A 49 11.51 -7.50 15.03
N VAL A 50 10.83 -8.57 15.45
CA VAL A 50 11.35 -9.55 16.41
C VAL A 50 12.52 -10.35 15.82
N VAL A 51 12.36 -10.88 14.61
CA VAL A 51 13.38 -11.74 13.98
C VAL A 51 14.61 -10.94 13.53
N LEU A 52 14.44 -9.67 13.12
CA LEU A 52 15.57 -8.76 12.85
C LEU A 52 16.49 -8.61 14.06
N ARG A 53 15.92 -8.44 15.26
CA ARG A 53 16.69 -8.34 16.51
C ARG A 53 17.45 -9.63 16.86
N LYS A 54 16.97 -10.78 16.39
CA LYS A 54 17.60 -12.09 16.60
C LYS A 54 18.63 -12.46 15.52
N ALA A 55 18.78 -11.63 14.48
CA ALA A 55 19.63 -11.90 13.31
C ALA A 55 19.35 -13.24 12.60
N ASP A 56 18.14 -13.79 12.75
CA ASP A 56 17.72 -15.02 12.08
C ASP A 56 17.25 -14.72 10.66
N LYS A 57 18.09 -15.05 9.68
CA LYS A 57 17.82 -14.78 8.26
C LYS A 57 16.66 -15.62 7.70
N ALA A 58 16.48 -16.85 8.16
CA ALA A 58 15.44 -17.73 7.66
C ALA A 58 14.07 -17.29 8.19
N ALA A 59 13.99 -17.02 9.49
CA ALA A 59 12.77 -16.48 10.10
C ALA A 59 12.42 -15.08 9.56
N LEU A 60 13.42 -14.28 9.17
CA LEU A 60 13.21 -13.00 8.50
C LEU A 60 12.56 -13.16 7.12
N ALA A 61 12.98 -14.15 6.34
CA ALA A 61 12.38 -14.42 5.04
C ALA A 61 10.90 -14.79 5.17
N GLU A 62 10.56 -15.69 6.09
CA GLU A 62 9.17 -16.10 6.34
C GLU A 62 8.31 -14.93 6.83
N ALA A 63 8.82 -14.12 7.78
CA ALA A 63 8.09 -12.96 8.28
C ALA A 63 7.81 -11.94 7.16
N ARG A 64 8.77 -11.73 6.24
CA ARG A 64 8.58 -10.87 5.06
C ARG A 64 7.59 -11.47 4.06
N ALA A 65 7.59 -12.79 3.87
CA ALA A 65 6.60 -13.48 3.05
C ALA A 65 5.19 -13.32 3.64
N GLY A 66 5.03 -13.39 4.95
CA GLY A 66 3.77 -13.10 5.64
C GLY A 66 3.26 -11.69 5.37
N VAL A 67 4.15 -10.68 5.43
CA VAL A 67 3.80 -9.30 5.06
C VAL A 67 3.34 -9.20 3.61
N ASP A 68 4.02 -9.87 2.69
CA ASP A 68 3.68 -9.85 1.28
C ASP A 68 2.32 -10.50 1.00
N ARG A 69 2.07 -11.69 1.57
CA ARG A 69 0.78 -12.39 1.48
C ARG A 69 -0.38 -11.50 1.94
N ALA A 70 -0.24 -10.87 3.10
CA ALA A 70 -1.29 -9.99 3.63
C ALA A 70 -1.54 -8.77 2.72
N LYS A 71 -0.48 -8.18 2.15
CA LYS A 71 -0.60 -7.06 1.21
C LYS A 71 -1.23 -7.46 -0.12
N VAL A 72 -0.91 -8.65 -0.63
CA VAL A 72 -1.57 -9.19 -1.83
C VAL A 72 -3.06 -9.42 -1.56
N ALA A 73 -3.40 -10.01 -0.42
CA ALA A 73 -4.79 -10.22 -0.04
C ALA A 73 -5.58 -8.92 0.19
N LEU A 74 -4.90 -7.85 0.62
CA LEU A 74 -5.49 -6.50 0.70
C LEU A 74 -5.65 -5.82 -0.66
N GLY A 75 -5.02 -6.33 -1.73
CA GLY A 75 -4.96 -5.66 -3.04
C GLY A 75 -3.90 -4.56 -3.15
N GLU A 76 -3.06 -4.34 -2.12
CA GLU A 76 -1.97 -3.36 -2.16
C GLU A 76 -0.81 -3.81 -3.08
N ARG A 77 -0.74 -5.12 -3.37
CA ARG A 77 0.28 -5.79 -4.20
C ARG A 77 -0.34 -6.93 -5.00
N GLY A 78 0.42 -7.46 -5.96
CA GLY A 78 -0.03 -8.54 -6.83
C GLY A 78 -0.88 -8.02 -7.98
N PRO A 79 -1.82 -8.83 -8.51
CA PRO A 79 -2.76 -8.40 -9.52
C PRO A 79 -3.54 -7.16 -9.09
N VAL A 80 -3.89 -6.32 -10.06
CA VAL A 80 -4.76 -5.16 -9.84
C VAL A 80 -6.18 -5.63 -9.48
N TRP A 81 -6.91 -4.85 -8.69
CA TRP A 81 -8.31 -5.11 -8.34
C TRP A 81 -9.32 -4.42 -9.28
N TRP A 82 -8.84 -3.69 -10.29
CA TRP A 82 -9.66 -3.09 -11.35
C TRP A 82 -9.58 -3.91 -12.63
N ASP A 83 -10.62 -3.82 -13.46
CA ASP A 83 -10.83 -4.62 -14.67
C ASP A 83 -10.82 -3.82 -15.98
N ASP A 84 -10.60 -2.50 -15.92
CA ASP A 84 -10.60 -1.59 -17.07
C ASP A 84 -9.35 -1.69 -17.98
N GLY A 85 -8.45 -2.64 -17.70
CA GLY A 85 -7.23 -2.87 -18.46
C GLY A 85 -6.12 -1.83 -18.24
N THR A 86 -6.30 -0.85 -17.36
CA THR A 86 -5.26 0.13 -17.08
C THR A 86 -4.07 -0.51 -16.34
N PRO A 87 -2.82 -0.11 -16.67
CA PRO A 87 -1.63 -0.70 -16.07
C PRO A 87 -1.46 -0.31 -14.60
N ASP A 88 -0.78 -1.17 -13.85
CA ASP A 88 -0.36 -0.86 -12.49
C ASP A 88 0.77 0.18 -12.45
N LEU A 89 0.54 1.26 -11.71
CA LEU A 89 1.47 2.36 -11.48
C LEU A 89 2.02 2.36 -10.04
N ASN A 90 1.75 1.31 -9.25
CA ASN A 90 2.22 1.16 -7.88
C ASN A 90 3.75 1.37 -7.79
N ARG A 91 4.18 2.16 -6.82
CA ARG A 91 5.57 2.56 -6.57
C ARG A 91 6.21 3.44 -7.66
N ARG A 92 5.47 3.94 -8.64
CA ARG A 92 5.98 4.97 -9.56
C ARG A 92 5.97 6.36 -8.91
N MET A 93 6.84 7.24 -9.39
CA MET A 93 6.78 8.66 -9.03
C MET A 93 5.56 9.28 -9.71
N VAL A 94 4.74 10.01 -8.96
CA VAL A 94 3.49 10.62 -9.46
C VAL A 94 3.75 11.54 -10.67
N ALA A 95 4.87 12.28 -10.66
CA ALA A 95 5.32 13.13 -11.76
C ALA A 95 5.54 12.38 -13.09
N ASN A 96 5.73 11.06 -13.06
CA ASN A 96 5.95 10.22 -14.25
C ASN A 96 4.71 9.41 -14.61
N THR A 97 3.53 9.86 -14.21
CA THR A 97 2.25 9.17 -14.42
C THR A 97 1.16 10.14 -14.86
N PRO A 98 0.02 9.64 -15.38
CA PRO A 98 -1.14 10.49 -15.70
C PRO A 98 -1.69 11.32 -14.53
N TYR A 99 -1.30 11.00 -13.29
CA TYR A 99 -1.71 11.75 -12.10
C TYR A 99 -0.83 12.98 -11.79
N ALA A 100 0.20 13.27 -12.61
CA ALA A 100 1.13 14.37 -12.35
C ALA A 100 0.42 15.73 -12.23
N GLU A 101 -0.42 16.07 -13.21
CA GLU A 101 -1.15 17.34 -13.24
C GLU A 101 -2.11 17.48 -12.05
N TRP A 102 -2.85 16.41 -11.72
CA TRP A 102 -3.70 16.38 -10.53
C TRP A 102 -2.89 16.61 -9.23
N PHE A 103 -1.72 16.00 -9.14
CA PHE A 103 -0.88 16.13 -7.95
C PHE A 103 -0.32 17.55 -7.78
N GLU A 104 0.12 18.16 -8.88
CA GLU A 104 0.67 19.53 -8.93
C GLU A 104 -0.40 20.60 -8.67
N ASN A 105 -1.63 20.41 -9.16
CA ASN A 105 -2.69 21.42 -9.14
C ASN A 105 -3.55 21.45 -7.86
N GLY A 106 -3.12 20.81 -6.77
CA GLY A 106 -3.79 20.96 -5.47
C GLY A 106 -3.70 19.79 -4.50
N ALA A 107 -3.16 18.64 -4.89
CA ALA A 107 -2.90 17.55 -3.96
C ALA A 107 -1.57 17.72 -3.18
N ASN A 108 -0.62 18.48 -3.72
CA ASN A 108 0.69 18.74 -3.09
C ASN A 108 0.69 19.90 -2.06
N ASP A 109 -0.40 20.67 -1.93
CA ASP A 109 -0.52 21.83 -1.04
C ASP A 109 -0.72 21.49 0.45
N GLN A 110 -0.59 20.21 0.83
CA GLN A 110 -0.48 19.80 2.22
C GLN A 110 0.99 19.71 2.64
N GLY A 111 1.63 20.88 2.77
CA GLY A 111 2.99 21.08 3.29
C GLY A 111 2.99 21.93 4.55
#